data_AF-A0A9W4MLX4-F1
#
_entry.id   AF-A0A9W4MLX4-F1
#
_cell.length_a   1.000
_cell.length_b   1.000
_cell.length_c   1.000
_cell.angle_alpha   90.00
_cell.angle_beta   90.00
_cell.angle_gamma   90.00
#
_symmetry.space_group_name_H-M   'P 1'
#
loop_
_entity.id
_entity.type
_entity.pdbx_description
1 polymer ?
#
loop_
_entity_poly.entity_id
_entity_poly.type
_entity_poly.pdbx_seq_one_letter_code
_entity_poly.pdbx_strand_id
1 'polypeptide(L)'
;MSPTLLQASAASFVLLSVGHTIKGREWTADPRFKTIKGTNPWTCGTLGWYQVRSTLALVSCLLHWQWSRDPTLLQDPVNKAMAGIVNLLLWASSVWYAKYGIKDTSIVLGISAALQAFGVGKACL
;
A
#
# COMPACT_ATOMS: atom_id res chain seq x y z
N MET A 1 8.18 -12.55 22.17
CA MET A 1 8.68 -11.22 21.77
C MET A 1 7.54 -10.47 21.11
N SER A 2 7.16 -9.30 21.61
CA SER A 2 6.10 -8.49 21.01
C SER A 2 6.55 -7.95 19.65
N PRO A 3 5.70 -7.97 18.61
CA PRO A 3 6.08 -7.49 17.29
C PRO A 3 6.45 -6.00 17.33
N THR A 4 7.53 -5.63 16.63
CA THR A 4 7.92 -4.21 16.50
C THR A 4 6.91 -3.48 15.60
N LEU A 5 6.80 -2.15 15.72
CA LEU A 5 5.88 -1.36 14.88
C LEU A 5 6.19 -1.52 13.38
N LEU A 6 7.45 -1.78 13.02
CA LEU A 6 7.87 -2.07 11.65
C LEU A 6 7.38 -3.44 11.18
N GLN A 7 7.38 -4.46 12.05
CA GLN A 7 6.78 -5.76 11.74
C GLN A 7 5.25 -5.66 11.60
N ALA A 8 4.59 -4.88 12.45
CA ALA A 8 3.17 -4.60 12.33
C ALA A 8 2.85 -3.85 11.01
N SER A 9 3.69 -2.89 10.62
CA SER A 9 3.56 -2.19 9.35
C SER A 9 3.75 -3.15 8.17
N ALA A 10 4.77 -4.02 8.20
CA ALA A 10 4.99 -5.04 7.18
C ALA A 10 3.76 -5.97 7.04
N ALA A 11 3.21 -6.44 8.15
CA ALA A 11 1.98 -7.24 8.14
C ALA A 11 0.79 -6.48 7.53
N SER A 12 0.66 -5.18 7.82
CA SER A 12 -0.38 -4.34 7.22
C SER A 12 -0.24 -4.27 5.69
N PHE A 13 0.99 -4.21 5.16
CA PHE A 13 1.24 -4.23 3.71
C PHE A 13 0.91 -5.57 3.06
N VAL A 14 1.12 -6.69 3.75
CA VAL A 14 0.64 -8.00 3.27
C VAL A 14 -0.88 -8.02 3.20
N LEU A 15 -1.56 -7.59 4.25
CA LEU A 15 -3.03 -7.51 4.27
C LEU A 15 -3.57 -6.57 3.18
N LEU A 16 -2.92 -5.42 2.99
CA LEU A 16 -3.23 -4.51 1.88
C LEU A 16 -3.07 -5.20 0.53
N SER A 17 -1.98 -5.93 0.29
CA SER A 17 -1.76 -6.65 -0.98
C SER A 17 -2.86 -7.68 -1.28
N VAL A 18 -3.23 -8.47 -0.27
CA VAL A 18 -4.33 -9.45 -0.37
C VAL A 18 -5.66 -8.74 -0.63
N GLY A 19 -6.00 -7.75 0.19
CA GLY A 19 -7.24 -6.98 0.04
C GLY A 19 -7.33 -6.27 -1.31
N HIS A 20 -6.22 -5.75 -1.83
CA HIS A 20 -6.17 -5.10 -3.13
C HIS A 20 -6.40 -6.07 -4.30
N THR A 21 -5.91 -7.30 -4.16
CA THR A 21 -6.11 -8.39 -5.12
C THR A 21 -7.59 -8.80 -5.14
N ILE A 22 -8.22 -8.95 -3.98
CA ILE A 22 -9.66 -9.26 -3.87
C ILE A 22 -10.48 -8.12 -4.48
N LYS A 23 -10.21 -6.86 -4.12
CA LYS A 23 -10.91 -5.68 -4.68
C LYS A 23 -10.72 -5.55 -6.20
N GLY A 24 -9.55 -5.94 -6.71
CA GLY A 24 -9.31 -5.99 -8.15
C GLY A 24 -10.20 -6.99 -8.85
N ARG A 25 -10.39 -8.16 -8.24
CA ARG A 25 -11.30 -9.18 -8.77
C ARG A 25 -12.75 -8.70 -8.73
N GLU A 26 -13.19 -8.04 -7.66
CA GLU A 26 -14.54 -7.46 -7.55
C GLU A 26 -14.77 -6.39 -8.61
N TRP A 27 -13.86 -5.43 -8.76
CA TRP A 27 -13.99 -4.34 -9.71
C TRP A 27 -13.96 -4.83 -11.17
N THR A 28 -13.04 -5.75 -11.49
CA THR A 28 -12.96 -6.32 -12.85
C THR A 28 -14.13 -7.27 -13.17
N ALA A 29 -14.89 -7.71 -12.16
CA ALA A 29 -16.10 -8.51 -12.34
C ALA A 29 -17.34 -7.66 -12.68
N ASP A 30 -17.32 -6.33 -12.50
CA ASP A 30 -18.42 -5.43 -12.82
C ASP A 30 -18.80 -5.55 -14.31
N PRO A 31 -20.10 -5.73 -14.65
CA PRO A 31 -20.56 -5.82 -16.03
C PRO A 31 -20.08 -4.65 -16.91
N ARG A 32 -20.03 -3.42 -16.37
CA ARG A 32 -19.56 -2.22 -17.07
C ARG A 32 -18.08 -2.27 -17.39
N PHE A 33 -17.30 -2.97 -16.58
CA PHE A 33 -15.88 -3.17 -16.87
C PHE A 33 -15.67 -4.32 -17.87
N LYS A 34 -16.54 -5.33 -17.84
CA LYS A 34 -16.52 -6.43 -18.82
C LYS A 34 -16.91 -5.98 -20.23
N THR A 35 -17.78 -4.97 -20.38
CA THR A 35 -18.17 -4.47 -21.70
C THR A 35 -17.01 -3.85 -22.48
N ILE A 36 -16.00 -3.33 -21.79
CA ILE A 36 -14.80 -2.74 -22.40
C ILE A 36 -13.64 -3.74 -22.54
N LYS A 37 -13.87 -5.04 -22.32
CA LYS A 37 -12.83 -6.07 -22.36
C LYS A 37 -12.10 -6.07 -23.70
N GLY A 38 -10.76 -6.11 -23.66
CA GLY A 38 -9.90 -6.10 -24.86
C GLY A 38 -9.55 -4.71 -25.38
N THR A 39 -10.10 -3.65 -24.79
CA THR A 39 -9.72 -2.26 -25.10
C THR A 39 -8.51 -1.79 -24.28
N ASN A 40 -7.84 -0.74 -24.73
CA ASN A 40 -6.75 -0.10 -23.97
C ASN A 40 -7.14 0.29 -22.53
N PRO A 41 -8.29 0.95 -22.27
CA PRO A 41 -8.73 1.26 -20.91
C PRO A 41 -8.88 0.02 -20.02
N TRP A 42 -9.37 -1.09 -20.57
CA TRP A 42 -9.48 -2.35 -19.83
C TRP A 42 -8.11 -2.93 -19.49
N THR A 43 -7.19 -2.97 -20.45
CA THR A 43 -5.84 -3.49 -20.26
C THR A 43 -5.05 -2.66 -19.26
N CYS A 44 -5.03 -1.33 -19.42
CA CYS A 44 -4.35 -0.41 -18.50
C CYS A 44 -4.98 -0.42 -17.11
N GLY A 45 -6.31 -0.50 -17.01
CA GLY A 45 -7.01 -0.60 -15.73
C GLY A 45 -6.69 -1.92 -15.01
N THR A 46 -6.77 -3.05 -15.71
CA THR A 46 -6.54 -4.37 -15.13
C THR A 46 -5.07 -4.57 -14.75
N LEU A 47 -4.14 -4.34 -15.69
CA LEU A 47 -2.71 -4.49 -15.42
C LEU A 47 -2.23 -3.46 -14.40
N GLY A 48 -2.65 -2.20 -14.52
CA GLY A 48 -2.28 -1.16 -13.56
C GLY A 48 -2.73 -1.50 -12.14
N TRP A 49 -3.89 -2.11 -11.98
CA TRP A 49 -4.39 -2.50 -10.67
C TRP A 49 -3.60 -3.65 -10.04
N TYR A 50 -3.27 -4.69 -10.80
CA TYR A 50 -2.51 -5.84 -10.28
C TYR A 50 -1.00 -5.60 -10.22
N GLN A 51 -0.39 -5.09 -11.30
CA GLN A 51 1.05 -4.84 -11.34
C GLN A 51 1.41 -3.73 -10.38
N VAL A 52 0.90 -2.52 -10.58
CA VAL A 52 1.46 -1.37 -9.87
C VAL A 52 1.15 -1.44 -8.38
N ARG A 53 -0.01 -1.96 -7.98
CA ARG A 53 -0.44 -1.82 -6.58
C ARG A 53 -0.22 -3.04 -5.71
N SER A 54 -0.40 -4.26 -6.21
CA SER A 54 -0.04 -5.47 -5.43
C SER A 54 1.47 -5.62 -5.31
N THR A 55 2.25 -5.28 -6.35
CA THR A 55 3.72 -5.32 -6.25
C THR A 55 4.27 -4.21 -5.35
N LEU A 56 3.72 -2.99 -5.42
CA LEU A 56 4.13 -1.90 -4.53
C LEU A 56 3.85 -2.23 -3.06
N ALA A 57 2.72 -2.86 -2.76
CA ALA A 57 2.42 -3.32 -1.40
C ALA A 57 3.42 -4.40 -0.92
N LEU A 58 3.78 -5.36 -1.78
CA LEU A 58 4.75 -6.40 -1.43
C LEU A 58 6.18 -5.86 -1.27
N VAL A 59 6.62 -4.96 -2.16
CA VAL A 59 7.93 -4.29 -2.02
C VAL A 59 7.96 -3.47 -0.72
N SER A 60 6.88 -2.76 -0.40
CA SER A 60 6.77 -2.02 0.86
C SER A 60 6.84 -2.96 2.07
N CYS A 61 6.21 -4.13 2.02
CA CYS A 61 6.35 -5.15 3.07
C CYS A 61 7.80 -5.59 3.26
N LEU A 62 8.52 -5.87 2.17
CA LEU A 62 9.92 -6.30 2.22
C LEU A 62 10.82 -5.20 2.81
N LEU A 63 10.60 -3.94 2.43
CA LEU A 63 11.32 -2.80 2.99
C LEU A 63 11.10 -2.68 4.50
N HIS A 64 9.85 -2.76 4.96
CA HIS A 64 9.55 -2.68 6.40
C HIS A 64 10.10 -3.88 7.17
N TRP A 65 10.11 -5.06 6.55
CA TRP A 65 10.74 -6.24 7.13
C TRP A 65 12.26 -6.06 7.26
N GLN A 66 12.92 -5.50 6.24
CA GLN A 66 14.34 -5.17 6.28
C GLN A 66 14.65 -4.16 7.39
N TRP A 67 13.93 -3.04 7.45
CA TRP A 67 14.08 -2.04 8.51
C TRP A 67 13.77 -2.59 9.90
N SER A 68 12.89 -3.59 10.01
CA SER A 68 12.61 -4.24 11.29
C SER A 68 13.78 -5.07 11.82
N ARG A 69 14.64 -5.56 10.93
CA ARG A 69 15.86 -6.32 11.27
C ARG A 69 17.03 -5.40 11.54
N ASP A 70 17.15 -4.33 10.75
CA ASP A 70 18.17 -3.30 10.92
C ASP A 70 17.56 -1.90 10.80
N PRO A 71 17.17 -1.29 11.92
CA PRO A 71 16.60 0.06 11.94
C PRO A 71 17.60 1.15 11.53
N THR A 72 18.91 0.90 11.61
CA THR A 72 19.92 1.92 11.28
C THR A 72 19.90 2.31 9.80
N LEU A 73 19.39 1.43 8.94
CA LEU A 73 19.16 1.70 7.52
C LEU A 73 18.22 2.89 7.30
N LEU A 74 17.29 3.16 8.21
CA LEU A 74 16.42 4.32 8.14
C LEU A 74 17.15 5.64 8.42
N GLN A 75 18.43 5.64 8.81
CA GLN A 75 19.23 6.86 8.88
C GLN A 75 19.76 7.31 7.52
N ASP A 76 19.85 6.39 6.56
CA ASP A 76 20.20 6.69 5.18
C ASP A 76 19.08 7.55 4.51
N PRO A 77 19.43 8.68 3.87
CA PRO A 77 18.45 9.57 3.25
C PRO A 77 17.62 8.90 2.16
N VAL A 78 18.14 7.89 1.45
CA VAL A 78 17.42 7.11 0.44
C VAL A 78 16.32 6.27 1.08
N ASN A 79 16.61 5.60 2.20
CA ASN A 79 15.59 4.85 2.94
C ASN A 79 14.50 5.77 3.52
N LYS A 80 14.88 6.94 4.04
CA LYS A 80 13.91 7.97 4.47
C LYS A 80 13.04 8.44 3.30
N ALA A 81 13.62 8.67 2.13
CA ALA A 81 12.88 9.06 0.93
C ALA A 81 11.92 7.96 0.48
N MET A 82 12.34 6.69 0.45
CA MET A 82 11.46 5.56 0.15
C MET A 82 10.29 5.47 1.13
N ALA A 83 10.55 5.58 2.43
CA ALA A 83 9.49 5.59 3.44
C ALA A 83 8.51 6.76 3.25
N GLY A 84 9.03 7.95 2.95
CA GLY A 84 8.24 9.14 2.65
C GLY A 84 7.33 8.97 1.43
N ILE A 85 7.86 8.41 0.34
CA ILE A 85 7.10 8.14 -0.89
C ILE A 85 5.96 7.16 -0.62
N VAL A 86 6.24 6.06 0.09
CA VAL A 86 5.19 5.06 0.41
C VAL A 86 4.12 5.70 1.30
N ASN A 87 4.50 6.47 2.31
CA ASN A 87 3.55 7.15 3.19
C ASN A 87 2.69 8.19 2.43
N LEU A 88 3.31 8.97 1.54
CA LEU A 88 2.60 9.93 0.70
C LEU A 88 1.59 9.24 -0.21
N LEU A 89 1.98 8.12 -0.84
CA LEU A 89 1.10 7.33 -1.70
C LEU A 89 -0.11 6.78 -0.93
N LEU A 90 0.10 6.28 0.29
CA LEU A 90 -1.00 5.78 1.13
C LEU A 90 -1.98 6.89 1.52
N TRP A 91 -1.47 8.04 2.00
CA TRP A 91 -2.31 9.19 2.36
C TRP A 91 -3.06 9.77 1.17
N ALA A 92 -2.36 10.03 0.06
CA ALA A 92 -2.98 10.55 -1.15
C ALA A 92 -4.08 9.61 -1.66
N SER A 93 -3.81 8.29 -1.66
CA SER A 93 -4.80 7.29 -2.03
C SER A 93 -5.99 7.23 -1.06
N SER A 94 -5.74 7.33 0.25
CA SER A 94 -6.79 7.35 1.27
C SER A 94 -7.74 8.54 1.07
N VAL A 95 -7.18 9.73 0.88
CA VAL A 95 -7.95 10.97 0.62
C VAL A 95 -8.74 10.86 -0.68
N TRP A 96 -8.11 10.34 -1.74
CA TRP A 96 -8.78 10.16 -3.03
C TRP A 96 -9.97 9.21 -2.89
N TYR A 97 -9.78 8.05 -2.25
CA TYR A 97 -10.88 7.11 -2.05
C TYR A 97 -12.00 7.65 -1.16
N ALA A 98 -11.68 8.42 -0.13
CA ALA A 98 -12.69 9.11 0.67
C ALA A 98 -13.54 10.07 -0.19
N LYS A 99 -12.88 10.86 -1.04
CA LYS A 99 -13.53 11.85 -1.92
C LYS A 99 -14.52 11.21 -2.89
N TYR A 100 -14.24 10.00 -3.39
CA TYR A 100 -15.10 9.28 -4.34
C TYR A 100 -16.01 8.23 -3.68
N GLY A 101 -16.16 8.26 -2.34
CA GLY A 101 -17.12 7.44 -1.62
C GLY A 101 -16.68 6.00 -1.32
N ILE A 102 -15.43 5.64 -1.59
CA ILE A 102 -14.86 4.31 -1.31
C ILE A 102 -14.29 4.31 0.12
N LYS A 103 -15.19 4.33 1.11
CA LYS A 103 -14.85 4.56 2.52
C LYS A 103 -14.02 3.43 3.13
N ASP A 104 -14.37 2.17 2.87
CA ASP A 104 -13.68 1.02 3.46
C ASP A 104 -12.19 1.01 3.11
N THR A 105 -11.87 1.16 1.81
CA THR A 105 -10.48 1.22 1.34
C THR A 105 -9.75 2.46 1.86
N SER A 106 -10.44 3.60 1.96
CA SER A 106 -9.87 4.83 2.50
C SER A 106 -9.40 4.65 3.95
N ILE A 107 -10.24 4.05 4.80
CA ILE A 107 -9.94 3.80 6.21
C ILE A 107 -8.73 2.88 6.36
N VAL A 108 -8.72 1.76 5.64
CA VAL A 108 -7.62 0.78 5.72
C VAL A 108 -6.29 1.43 5.30
N LEU A 109 -6.27 2.21 4.21
CA LEU A 109 -5.07 2.92 3.79
C LEU A 109 -4.63 3.98 4.80
N GLY A 110 -5.57 4.70 5.41
CA GLY A 110 -5.27 5.70 6.44
C GLY A 110 -4.63 5.07 7.68
N ILE A 111 -5.14 3.91 8.12
CA ILE A 111 -4.57 3.14 9.24
C ILE A 111 -3.15 2.67 8.90
N SER A 112 -2.95 2.10 7.70
CA SER A 112 -1.62 1.68 7.25
C SER A 112 -0.63 2.85 7.13
N ALA A 113 -1.09 4.00 6.65
CA ALA A 113 -0.26 5.20 6.54
C ALA A 113 0.16 5.70 7.93
N ALA A 114 -0.78 5.76 8.88
CA ALA A 114 -0.48 6.12 10.26
C ALA A 114 0.53 5.13 10.88
N LEU A 115 0.29 3.82 10.77
CA LEU A 115 1.17 2.79 11.31
C LEU A 115 2.60 2.90 10.75
N GLN A 116 2.74 3.07 9.44
CA GLN A 116 4.04 3.27 8.81
C GLN A 116 4.71 4.56 9.31
N ALA A 117 3.99 5.69 9.31
CA ALA A 117 4.54 6.98 9.73
C ALA A 117 5.05 6.92 11.17
N PHE A 118 4.30 6.28 12.09
CA PHE A 118 4.73 6.09 13.47
C PHE A 118 5.89 5.10 13.58
N GLY A 119 5.85 3.98 12.85
CA GLY A 119 6.90 2.96 12.89
C GLY A 119 8.25 3.48 12.37
N VAL A 120 8.23 4.17 11.24
CA VAL A 120 9.42 4.81 10.65
C VAL A 120 9.87 5.99 11.49
N GLY A 121 8.95 6.86 11.92
CA GLY A 121 9.26 8.01 12.75
C GLY A 121 9.98 7.62 14.04
N LYS A 122 9.51 6.56 14.72
CA LYS A 122 10.17 6.03 15.93
C LYS A 122 11.56 5.46 15.64
N ALA A 123 11.78 4.86 14.47
CA ALA A 123 13.07 4.27 14.11
C ALA A 123 14.08 5.31 13.56
N CYS A 124 13.60 6.49 13.17
CA CYS A 124 14.43 7.60 12.73
C CYS A 124 14.93 8.49 13.89
N LEU A 125 14.24 8.48 15.03
CA LEU A 125 14.64 9.14 16.29
C LEU A 125 15.70 8.33 17.03
#